data_AF-A0A939HH48-F1
#
_entry.id   AF-A0A939HH48-F1
#
_cell.length_a   1.000
_cell.length_b   1.000
_cell.length_c   1.000
_cell.angle_alpha   90.00
_cell.angle_beta   90.00
_cell.angle_gamma   90.00
#
_symmetry.space_group_name_H-M   'P 1'
#
loop_
_entity.id
_entity.type
_entity.pdbx_description
1 polymer ?
#
loop_
_entity_poly.entity_id
_entity_poly.type
_entity_poly.pdbx_seq_one_letter_code
_entity_poly.pdbx_strand_id
1 'polypeptide(L)'
;MPVTGRVVTAAVLLAVEAALAVLAVLVHHGFMRVYGDVTGTAFEGLAWGLTVGPSGLALGLVAVVAVIGLVLSPRLWMRLTAVALPVLMLLGMFAVTPLALGQRIEMQFGSSPQCVIEGSGEPMATAERESQRAFDSIEHIGYFSGGGTSGVGGCLRQFVLSEDVDVLQHYRAALPEAGWEVVEDDGRHLRAQRDGLAFEVMPCPGGGLVWAGSDDDSAYGPGSPVQMSPDICAHGF
;
A
#
# COMPACT_ATOMS: atom_id res chain seq x y z
N MET A 1 -53.77 10.24 20.82
CA MET A 1 -53.07 10.16 19.52
C MET A 1 -51.56 10.15 19.75
N PRO A 2 -50.86 9.00 19.72
CA PRO A 2 -49.39 8.99 19.78
C PRO A 2 -48.70 8.25 18.61
N VAL A 3 -49.46 7.67 17.67
CA VAL A 3 -48.93 6.79 16.62
C VAL A 3 -48.15 7.57 15.54
N THR A 4 -48.54 8.81 15.24
CA THR A 4 -47.87 9.64 14.23
C THR A 4 -46.49 10.12 14.66
N GLY A 5 -46.30 10.49 15.94
CA GLY A 5 -45.01 10.95 16.46
C GLY A 5 -43.90 9.91 16.36
N ARG A 6 -44.17 8.66 16.79
CA ARG A 6 -43.19 7.56 16.73
C ARG A 6 -42.78 7.20 15.30
N VAL A 7 -43.73 7.25 14.36
CA VAL A 7 -43.46 6.96 12.95
C VAL A 7 -42.59 8.05 12.31
N VAL A 8 -42.84 9.32 12.62
CA VAL A 8 -42.02 10.45 12.16
C VAL A 8 -40.60 10.37 12.75
N THR A 9 -40.47 10.11 14.05
CA THR A 9 -39.14 9.95 14.69
C THR A 9 -38.36 8.78 14.09
N ALA A 10 -39.00 7.63 13.88
CA ALA A 10 -38.35 6.47 13.24
C ALA A 10 -37.92 6.76 11.80
N ALA A 11 -38.72 7.50 11.03
CA ALA A 11 -38.37 7.90 9.67
C ALA A 11 -37.17 8.87 9.65
N VAL A 12 -37.12 9.85 10.56
CA VAL A 12 -35.97 10.76 10.69
C VAL A 12 -34.71 9.99 11.08
N LEU A 13 -34.80 9.05 12.01
CA LEU A 13 -33.67 8.21 12.41
C LEU A 13 -33.13 7.38 11.25
N LEU A 14 -34.00 6.76 10.44
CA LEU A 14 -33.58 6.02 9.25
C LEU A 14 -32.90 6.93 8.21
N ALA A 15 -33.36 8.17 8.04
CA ALA A 15 -32.72 9.12 7.14
C ALA A 15 -31.32 9.53 7.64
N VAL A 16 -31.18 9.78 8.95
CA VAL A 16 -29.89 10.06 9.58
C VAL A 16 -28.97 8.85 9.46
N GLU A 17 -29.47 7.63 9.69
CA GLU A 17 -28.72 6.39 9.55
C GLU A 17 -28.19 6.20 8.13
N ALA A 18 -29.03 6.44 7.12
CA ALA A 18 -28.62 6.36 5.72
C ALA A 18 -27.51 7.38 5.39
N ALA A 19 -27.64 8.63 5.87
CA ALA A 19 -26.61 9.65 5.70
C ALA A 19 -25.28 9.26 6.37
N LEU A 20 -25.34 8.70 7.58
CA LEU A 20 -24.15 8.23 8.30
C LEU A 20 -23.50 7.03 7.60
N ALA A 21 -24.29 6.09 7.07
CA ALA A 21 -23.78 4.97 6.29
C ALA A 21 -23.03 5.45 5.04
N VAL A 22 -23.58 6.40 4.29
CA VAL A 22 -22.88 6.99 3.13
C VAL A 22 -21.58 7.69 3.57
N LEU A 23 -21.64 8.49 4.63
CA LEU A 23 -20.45 9.17 5.16
C LEU A 23 -19.37 8.18 5.58
N ALA A 24 -19.75 7.06 6.21
CA ALA A 24 -18.84 6.01 6.62
C ALA A 24 -18.11 5.38 5.42
N VAL A 25 -18.83 5.09 4.33
CA VAL A 25 -18.22 4.57 3.09
C VAL A 25 -17.22 5.57 2.49
N LEU A 26 -17.56 6.87 2.48
CA LEU A 26 -16.67 7.91 1.97
C LEU A 26 -15.41 8.08 2.81
N VAL A 27 -15.55 8.05 4.15
CA VAL A 27 -14.42 8.09 5.09
C VAL A 27 -13.53 6.86 4.90
N HIS A 28 -14.13 5.67 4.76
CA HIS A 28 -13.39 4.44 4.48
C HIS A 28 -12.60 4.54 3.16
N HIS A 29 -13.23 4.99 2.08
CA HIS A 29 -12.56 5.19 0.79
C HIS A 29 -11.38 6.18 0.90
N GLY A 30 -11.59 7.34 1.54
CA GLY A 30 -10.53 8.33 1.74
C GLY A 30 -9.37 7.78 2.57
N PHE A 31 -9.67 7.03 3.63
CA PHE A 31 -8.66 6.39 4.46
C PHE A 31 -7.86 5.33 3.68
N MET A 32 -8.53 4.43 2.97
CA MET A 32 -7.86 3.39 2.17
C MET A 32 -7.02 3.98 1.03
N ARG A 33 -7.46 5.09 0.43
CA ARG A 33 -6.71 5.79 -0.62
C ARG A 33 -5.38 6.37 -0.11
N VAL A 34 -5.31 6.78 1.16
CA VAL A 34 -4.11 7.42 1.72
C VAL A 34 -3.25 6.43 2.50
N TYR A 35 -3.88 5.54 3.27
CA TYR A 35 -3.22 4.67 4.25
C TYR A 35 -3.48 3.18 4.03
N GLY A 36 -4.36 2.80 3.10
CA GLY A 36 -4.72 1.41 2.89
C GLY A 36 -3.57 0.52 2.43
N ASP A 37 -3.40 -0.61 3.10
CA ASP A 37 -2.43 -1.64 2.72
C ASP A 37 -2.78 -2.23 1.34
N VAL A 38 -1.81 -2.18 0.41
CA VAL A 38 -1.95 -2.65 -0.98
C VAL A 38 -1.47 -4.08 -1.18
N THR A 39 -0.89 -4.70 -0.15
CA THR A 39 -0.31 -6.05 -0.22
C THR A 39 -1.36 -7.16 0.00
N GLY A 40 -2.52 -6.80 0.56
CA GLY A 40 -3.60 -7.74 0.86
C GLY A 40 -4.76 -7.71 -0.13
N THR A 41 -5.65 -8.70 -0.01
CA THR A 41 -6.92 -8.77 -0.74
C THR A 41 -7.88 -7.65 -0.33
N ALA A 42 -8.91 -7.38 -1.14
CA ALA A 42 -9.96 -6.41 -0.79
C ALA A 42 -10.65 -6.70 0.56
N PHE A 43 -10.77 -7.98 0.93
CA PHE A 43 -11.32 -8.38 2.22
C PHE A 43 -10.37 -8.04 3.39
N GLU A 44 -9.08 -8.29 3.23
CA GLU A 44 -8.06 -7.91 4.21
C GLU A 44 -7.97 -6.39 4.34
N GLY A 45 -8.03 -5.65 3.23
CA GLY A 45 -8.10 -4.19 3.25
C GLY A 45 -9.33 -3.66 3.99
N LEU A 46 -10.50 -4.29 3.82
CA LEU A 46 -11.70 -3.96 4.58
C LEU A 46 -11.52 -4.26 6.08
N ALA A 47 -11.04 -5.45 6.41
CA ALA A 47 -10.82 -5.86 7.80
C ALA A 47 -9.82 -4.93 8.50
N TRP A 48 -8.74 -4.57 7.82
CA TRP A 48 -7.77 -3.60 8.28
C TRP A 48 -8.40 -2.20 8.48
N GLY A 49 -9.15 -1.72 7.50
CA GLY A 49 -9.87 -0.44 7.59
C GLY A 49 -10.91 -0.40 8.72
N LEU A 50 -11.48 -1.54 9.13
CA LEU A 50 -12.43 -1.67 10.23
C LEU A 50 -11.76 -1.78 11.60
N THR A 51 -10.58 -2.39 11.68
CA THR A 51 -9.88 -2.68 12.95
C THR A 51 -8.88 -1.59 13.33
N VAL A 52 -8.16 -1.06 12.35
CA VAL A 52 -7.10 -0.06 12.53
C VAL A 52 -7.59 1.33 12.10
N GLY A 53 -8.51 1.38 11.12
CA GLY A 53 -9.01 2.62 10.55
C GLY A 53 -10.22 3.25 11.27
N PRO A 54 -10.59 4.48 10.89
CA PRO A 54 -11.77 5.17 11.42
C PRO A 54 -13.09 4.48 11.04
N SER A 55 -13.07 3.55 10.09
CA SER A 55 -14.26 2.85 9.59
C SER A 55 -14.96 2.02 10.67
N GLY A 56 -14.21 1.48 11.65
CA GLY A 56 -14.79 0.74 12.77
C GLY A 56 -15.65 1.63 13.68
N LEU A 57 -15.18 2.85 13.97
CA LEU A 57 -15.95 3.84 14.73
C LEU A 57 -17.20 4.28 13.97
N ALA A 58 -17.08 4.47 12.65
CA ALA A 58 -18.20 4.82 11.79
C ALA A 58 -19.27 3.70 11.76
N LEU A 59 -18.85 2.44 11.65
CA LEU A 59 -19.74 1.28 11.77
C LEU A 59 -20.43 1.23 13.13
N GLY A 60 -19.70 1.46 14.22
CA GLY A 60 -20.27 1.50 15.57
C GLY A 60 -21.37 2.56 15.69
N LEU A 61 -21.13 3.76 15.15
CA LEU A 61 -22.12 4.85 15.16
C LEU A 61 -23.39 4.47 14.37
N VAL A 62 -23.24 3.93 13.17
CA VAL A 62 -24.37 3.48 12.33
C VAL A 62 -25.15 2.38 13.02
N ALA A 63 -24.47 1.40 13.62
CA ALA A 63 -25.10 0.29 14.35
C ALA A 63 -25.91 0.79 15.57
N VAL A 64 -25.43 1.78 16.31
CA VAL A 64 -26.17 2.37 17.44
C VAL A 64 -27.47 3.02 16.97
N VAL A 65 -27.42 3.80 15.89
CA VAL A 65 -28.62 4.44 15.33
C VAL A 65 -29.62 3.40 14.80
N ALA A 66 -29.11 2.35 14.13
CA ALA A 66 -29.91 1.23 13.64
C ALA A 66 -30.68 0.54 14.79
N VAL A 67 -30.00 0.25 15.90
CA VAL A 67 -30.62 -0.38 17.08
C VAL A 67 -31.71 0.51 17.69
N ILE A 68 -31.45 1.82 17.82
CA ILE A 68 -32.44 2.78 18.31
C ILE A 68 -33.66 2.81 17.38
N GLY A 69 -33.45 2.86 16.06
CA GLY A 69 -34.52 2.79 15.07
C GLY A 69 -35.33 1.50 15.13
N LEU A 70 -34.67 0.36 15.35
CA LEU A 70 -35.30 -0.95 15.44
C LEU A 70 -36.18 -1.10 16.68
N VAL A 71 -35.72 -0.59 17.83
CA VAL A 71 -36.47 -0.59 19.11
C VAL A 71 -37.68 0.35 19.02
N LEU A 72 -37.52 1.54 18.43
CA LEU A 72 -38.59 2.54 18.38
C LEU A 72 -39.61 2.29 17.27
N SER A 73 -39.25 1.53 16.23
CA SER A 73 -40.12 1.36 15.07
C SER A 73 -41.19 0.27 15.27
N PRO A 74 -42.48 0.59 15.08
CA PRO A 74 -43.57 -0.37 15.15
C PRO A 74 -43.82 -1.11 13.83
N ARG A 75 -43.21 -0.69 12.71
CA ARG A 75 -43.48 -1.25 11.37
C ARG A 75 -42.36 -2.17 10.92
N LEU A 76 -42.72 -3.37 10.44
CA LEU A 76 -41.78 -4.38 9.96
C LEU A 76 -40.81 -3.85 8.89
N TRP A 77 -41.34 -3.13 7.89
CA TRP A 77 -40.53 -2.56 6.81
C TRP A 77 -39.44 -1.59 7.29
N MET A 78 -39.72 -0.79 8.32
CA MET A 78 -38.75 0.13 8.91
C MET A 78 -37.65 -0.59 9.70
N ARG A 79 -37.99 -1.73 10.32
CA ARG A 79 -37.00 -2.60 10.98
C ARG A 79 -36.09 -3.26 9.96
N LEU A 80 -36.66 -3.72 8.85
CA LEU A 80 -35.89 -4.28 7.74
C LEU A 80 -34.92 -3.24 7.16
N THR A 81 -35.34 -1.98 6.98
CA THR A 81 -34.43 -0.92 6.51
C THR A 81 -33.32 -0.60 7.51
N ALA A 82 -33.62 -0.55 8.81
CA ALA A 82 -32.60 -0.35 9.85
C ALA A 82 -31.54 -1.47 9.88
N VAL A 83 -31.91 -2.70 9.52
CA VAL A 83 -30.93 -3.80 9.40
C VAL A 83 -30.20 -3.76 8.05
N ALA A 84 -30.89 -3.36 6.98
CA ALA A 84 -30.31 -3.32 5.65
C ALA A 84 -29.24 -2.23 5.50
N LEU A 85 -29.38 -1.08 6.18
CA LEU A 85 -28.45 0.04 6.04
C LEU A 85 -27.00 -0.30 6.49
N PRO A 86 -26.74 -0.90 7.66
CA PRO A 86 -25.40 -1.35 8.03
C PRO A 86 -24.83 -2.39 7.07
N VAL A 87 -25.67 -3.31 6.56
CA VAL A 87 -25.23 -4.35 5.61
C VAL A 87 -24.84 -3.72 4.27
N LEU A 88 -25.66 -2.81 3.75
CA LEU A 88 -25.37 -2.06 2.51
C LEU A 88 -24.13 -1.19 2.67
N MET A 89 -23.90 -0.62 3.85
CA MET A 89 -22.69 0.12 4.16
C MET A 89 -21.44 -0.76 4.06
N LEU A 90 -21.46 -1.97 4.66
CA LEU A 90 -20.34 -2.92 4.58
C LEU A 90 -20.08 -3.38 3.14
N LEU A 91 -21.14 -3.67 2.38
CA LEU A 91 -21.03 -3.99 0.96
C LEU A 91 -20.44 -2.82 0.16
N GLY A 92 -20.86 -1.59 0.48
CA GLY A 92 -20.32 -0.37 -0.10
C GLY A 92 -18.83 -0.20 0.21
N MET A 93 -18.41 -0.37 1.47
CA MET A 93 -17.01 -0.33 1.87
C MET A 93 -16.19 -1.36 1.09
N PHE A 94 -16.61 -2.62 1.09
CA PHE A 94 -15.96 -3.70 0.33
C PHE A 94 -15.80 -3.36 -1.16
N ALA A 95 -16.83 -2.79 -1.79
CA ALA A 95 -16.80 -2.43 -3.20
C ALA A 95 -15.85 -1.25 -3.51
N VAL A 96 -15.71 -0.29 -2.59
CA VAL A 96 -14.83 0.88 -2.81
C VAL A 96 -13.39 0.64 -2.39
N THR A 97 -13.10 -0.36 -1.54
CA THR A 97 -11.73 -0.73 -1.14
C THR A 97 -10.80 -0.95 -2.33
N PRO A 98 -11.11 -1.81 -3.33
CA PRO A 98 -10.20 -2.04 -4.46
C PRO A 98 -10.00 -0.78 -5.31
N LEU A 99 -11.03 0.05 -5.47
CA LEU A 99 -10.92 1.32 -6.19
C LEU A 99 -9.98 2.30 -5.47
N ALA A 100 -10.11 2.42 -4.14
CA ALA A 100 -9.28 3.30 -3.33
C ALA A 100 -7.81 2.85 -3.33
N LEU A 101 -7.57 1.53 -3.22
CA LEU A 101 -6.23 0.95 -3.31
C LEU A 101 -5.62 1.12 -4.71
N GLY A 102 -6.40 0.91 -5.77
CA GLY A 102 -5.94 1.15 -7.15
C GLY A 102 -5.53 2.61 -7.39
N GLN A 103 -6.32 3.57 -6.89
CA GLN A 103 -5.94 5.00 -6.97
C GLN A 103 -4.68 5.31 -6.16
N ARG A 104 -4.49 4.66 -5.01
CA ARG A 104 -3.24 4.80 -4.23
C ARG A 104 -2.05 4.30 -5.05
N ILE A 105 -2.20 3.14 -5.69
CA ILE A 105 -1.19 2.55 -6.58
C ILE A 105 -0.83 3.54 -7.70
N GLU A 106 -1.81 4.06 -8.43
CA GLU A 106 -1.57 5.00 -9.52
C GLU A 106 -0.90 6.32 -9.06
N MET A 107 -1.31 6.86 -7.90
CA MET A 107 -0.82 8.16 -7.42
C MET A 107 0.55 8.09 -6.72
N GLN A 108 0.84 7.00 -6.02
CA GLN A 108 2.11 6.85 -5.29
C GLN A 108 3.19 6.10 -6.07
N PHE A 109 2.80 5.31 -7.08
CA PHE A 109 3.68 4.34 -7.74
C PHE A 109 3.66 4.43 -9.28
N GLY A 110 3.12 5.53 -9.84
CA GLY A 110 2.89 5.71 -11.28
C GLY A 110 4.12 6.07 -12.13
N SER A 111 5.33 6.04 -11.59
CA SER A 111 6.57 6.29 -12.35
C SER A 111 7.68 5.34 -11.93
N SER A 112 8.59 5.03 -12.86
CA SER A 112 9.84 4.35 -12.54
C SER A 112 10.51 5.02 -11.34
N PRO A 113 11.15 4.23 -10.44
CA PRO A 113 11.74 4.79 -9.24
C PRO A 113 12.75 5.87 -9.61
N GLN A 114 12.51 7.12 -9.22
CA GLN A 114 13.44 8.22 -9.48
C GLN A 114 14.52 8.22 -8.41
N CYS A 115 15.73 7.85 -8.80
CA CYS A 115 16.96 7.93 -8.01
C CYS A 115 17.54 9.34 -7.95
N VAL A 116 17.18 10.20 -8.90
CA VAL A 116 17.65 11.58 -9.03
C VAL A 116 16.87 12.51 -8.12
N ILE A 117 17.57 13.27 -7.28
CA ILE A 117 17.00 14.30 -6.43
C ILE A 117 17.28 15.66 -7.07
N GLU A 118 16.24 16.45 -7.36
CA GLU A 118 16.40 17.80 -7.91
C GLU A 118 17.25 18.68 -6.97
N GLY A 119 18.31 19.29 -7.51
CA GLY A 119 19.22 20.15 -6.75
C GLY A 119 20.41 19.44 -6.11
N SER A 120 20.62 18.15 -6.38
CA SER A 120 21.85 17.45 -6.01
C SER A 120 23.07 18.10 -6.69
N GLY A 121 24.12 18.37 -5.90
CA GLY A 121 25.39 18.87 -6.40
C GLY A 121 26.27 17.73 -6.92
N GLU A 122 27.27 18.04 -7.74
CA GLU A 122 28.30 17.05 -8.12
C GLU A 122 29.19 16.73 -6.90
N PRO A 123 29.62 15.47 -6.72
CA PRO A 123 29.49 14.32 -7.63
C PRO A 123 28.20 13.49 -7.46
N MET A 124 27.35 13.84 -6.50
CA MET A 124 26.15 13.05 -6.14
C MET A 124 25.15 12.96 -7.31
N ALA A 125 24.98 14.05 -8.06
CA ALA A 125 24.12 14.05 -9.25
C ALA A 125 24.57 13.06 -10.33
N THR A 126 25.87 12.81 -10.47
CA THR A 126 26.39 11.79 -11.40
C THR A 126 26.08 10.38 -10.90
N ALA A 127 26.33 10.09 -9.63
CA ALA A 127 26.00 8.80 -9.03
C ALA A 127 24.49 8.49 -9.08
N GLU A 128 23.64 9.49 -8.85
CA GLU A 128 22.18 9.34 -8.96
C GLU A 128 21.74 8.96 -10.39
N ARG A 129 22.35 9.56 -11.42
CA ARG A 129 22.06 9.25 -12.82
C ARG A 129 22.54 7.85 -13.22
N GLU A 130 23.70 7.43 -12.73
CA GLU A 130 24.23 6.08 -12.97
C GLU A 130 23.36 5.02 -12.29
N SER A 131 22.95 5.28 -11.05
CA SER A 131 22.00 4.44 -10.32
C SER A 131 20.67 4.35 -11.07
N GLN A 132 20.13 5.48 -11.55
CA GLN A 132 18.89 5.47 -12.34
C GLN A 132 19.00 4.59 -13.60
N ARG A 133 20.11 4.69 -14.33
CA ARG A 133 20.33 3.86 -15.53
C ARG A 133 20.44 2.38 -15.20
N ALA A 134 21.05 2.05 -14.05
CA ALA A 134 21.12 0.67 -13.59
C ALA A 134 19.72 0.12 -13.27
N PHE A 135 18.91 0.87 -12.54
CA PHE A 135 17.50 0.56 -12.28
C PHE A 135 16.72 0.38 -13.60
N ASP A 136 16.72 1.38 -14.47
CA ASP A 136 15.96 1.37 -15.73
C ASP A 136 16.38 0.26 -16.71
N SER A 137 17.52 -0.40 -16.47
CA SER A 137 18.00 -1.50 -17.31
C SER A 137 17.32 -2.84 -17.05
N ILE A 138 16.45 -2.93 -16.04
CA ILE A 138 15.77 -4.17 -15.65
C ILE A 138 14.27 -3.94 -15.60
N GLU A 139 13.51 -4.91 -16.09
CA GLU A 139 12.07 -4.93 -15.85
C GLU A 139 11.80 -5.29 -14.38
N HIS A 140 11.24 -4.33 -13.65
CA HIS A 140 10.94 -4.50 -12.25
C HIS A 140 9.53 -5.04 -12.03
N ILE A 141 9.40 -5.91 -11.03
CA ILE A 141 8.11 -6.33 -10.51
C ILE A 141 7.65 -5.41 -9.38
N GLY A 142 6.37 -5.08 -9.42
CA GLY A 142 5.72 -4.34 -8.36
C GLY A 142 5.76 -2.83 -8.50
N TYR A 143 5.27 -2.21 -7.45
CA TYR A 143 5.00 -0.79 -7.37
C TYR A 143 6.02 -0.16 -6.42
N PHE A 144 6.84 0.78 -6.91
CA PHE A 144 7.86 1.49 -6.12
C PHE A 144 7.32 2.70 -5.38
N SER A 145 7.53 2.76 -4.07
CA SER A 145 7.13 3.96 -3.32
C SER A 145 7.90 5.17 -3.84
N GLY A 146 7.26 6.34 -3.87
CA GLY A 146 7.92 7.60 -4.23
C GLY A 146 9.04 8.04 -3.26
N GLY A 147 9.32 7.26 -2.21
CA GLY A 147 10.39 7.47 -1.26
C GLY A 147 11.48 6.40 -1.38
N GLY A 148 12.73 6.83 -1.36
CA GLY A 148 13.87 5.95 -1.21
C GLY A 148 15.13 6.73 -0.86
N THR A 149 16.16 6.03 -0.42
CA THR A 149 17.43 6.68 -0.05
C THR A 149 18.34 6.72 -1.28
N SER A 150 18.85 7.90 -1.60
CA SER A 150 19.90 8.10 -2.59
C SER A 150 21.14 8.63 -1.88
N GLY A 151 22.31 8.09 -2.23
CA GLY A 151 23.59 8.51 -1.69
C GLY A 151 24.68 8.41 -2.75
N VAL A 152 25.90 8.80 -2.38
CA VAL A 152 27.04 8.86 -3.31
C VAL A 152 27.36 7.50 -3.95
N GLY A 153 27.04 6.39 -3.26
CA GLY A 153 27.29 5.04 -3.78
C GLY A 153 26.13 4.36 -4.48
N GLY A 154 24.92 4.91 -4.43
CA GLY A 154 23.77 4.24 -5.05
C GLY A 154 22.41 4.69 -4.54
N CYS A 155 21.39 3.98 -5.00
CA CYS A 155 19.98 4.27 -4.77
C CYS A 155 19.28 3.01 -4.26
N LEU A 156 18.59 3.10 -3.12
CA LEU A 156 17.76 2.03 -2.55
C LEU A 156 16.28 2.38 -2.76
N ARG A 157 15.50 1.44 -3.26
CA ARG A 157 14.06 1.62 -3.49
C ARG A 157 13.29 0.42 -2.98
N GLN A 158 12.21 0.71 -2.25
CA GLN A 158 11.26 -0.30 -1.79
C GLN A 158 10.13 -0.41 -2.79
N PHE A 159 9.69 -1.64 -3.04
CA PHE A 159 8.52 -1.92 -3.84
C PHE A 159 7.58 -2.88 -3.10
N VAL A 160 6.31 -2.79 -3.46
CA VAL A 160 5.24 -3.67 -2.98
C VAL A 160 4.65 -4.42 -4.17
N LEU A 161 4.20 -5.65 -3.92
CA LEU A 161 3.58 -6.49 -4.94
C LEU A 161 2.06 -6.51 -4.73
N SER A 162 1.31 -6.54 -5.83
CA SER A 162 -0.15 -6.76 -5.81
C SER A 162 -0.54 -8.25 -5.86
N GLU A 163 0.43 -9.12 -6.16
CA GLU A 163 0.24 -10.56 -6.30
C GLU A 163 1.40 -11.30 -5.62
N ASP A 164 1.17 -12.54 -5.22
CA ASP A 164 2.21 -13.42 -4.67
C ASP A 164 3.20 -13.81 -5.78
N VAL A 165 4.22 -12.99 -5.97
CA VAL A 165 5.33 -13.23 -6.92
C VAL A 165 6.60 -13.57 -6.15
N ASP A 166 7.31 -14.62 -6.56
CA ASP A 166 8.65 -14.90 -6.05
C ASP A 166 9.62 -13.84 -6.60
N VAL A 167 9.96 -12.88 -5.73
CA VAL A 167 10.84 -11.76 -6.05
C VAL A 167 12.19 -12.24 -6.58
N LEU A 168 12.83 -13.16 -5.87
CA LEU A 168 14.18 -13.59 -6.23
C LEU A 168 14.14 -14.38 -7.53
N GLN A 169 13.13 -15.20 -7.76
CA GLN A 169 12.98 -15.93 -9.01
C GLN A 169 12.80 -14.99 -10.21
N HIS A 170 12.05 -13.90 -10.08
CA HIS A 170 11.94 -12.88 -11.14
C HIS A 170 13.31 -12.28 -11.48
N TYR A 171 14.02 -11.75 -10.49
CA TYR A 171 15.28 -11.07 -10.74
C TYR A 171 16.41 -12.03 -11.18
N ARG A 172 16.38 -13.31 -10.76
CA ARG A 172 17.27 -14.35 -11.30
C ARG A 172 17.14 -14.53 -12.81
N ALA A 173 15.95 -14.33 -13.37
CA ALA A 173 15.72 -14.38 -14.81
C ALA A 173 16.05 -13.05 -15.49
N ALA A 174 15.56 -11.94 -14.92
CA ALA A 174 15.67 -10.61 -15.53
C ALA A 174 17.11 -10.06 -15.57
N LEU A 175 17.92 -10.32 -14.54
CA LEU A 175 19.30 -9.82 -14.44
C LEU A 175 20.19 -10.34 -15.59
N PRO A 176 20.31 -11.67 -15.81
CA PRO A 176 21.07 -12.19 -16.94
C PRO A 176 20.54 -11.76 -18.31
N GLU A 177 19.21 -11.65 -18.46
CA GLU A 177 18.59 -11.19 -19.72
C GLU A 177 18.97 -9.74 -20.06
N ALA A 178 19.11 -8.90 -19.03
CA ALA A 178 19.63 -7.54 -19.14
C ALA A 178 21.16 -7.47 -19.21
N GLY A 179 21.88 -8.60 -19.24
CA GLY A 179 23.34 -8.65 -19.34
C GLY A 179 24.09 -8.37 -18.03
N TRP A 180 23.43 -8.51 -16.88
CA TRP A 180 24.08 -8.48 -15.58
C TRP A 180 24.63 -9.86 -15.21
N GLU A 181 25.81 -9.90 -14.60
CA GLU A 181 26.42 -11.12 -14.06
C GLU A 181 26.02 -11.29 -12.59
N VAL A 182 25.32 -12.38 -12.26
CA VAL A 182 24.96 -12.70 -10.87
C VAL A 182 26.21 -13.21 -10.14
N VAL A 183 26.63 -12.49 -9.10
CA VAL A 183 27.84 -12.79 -8.31
C VAL A 183 27.54 -13.36 -6.93
N GLU A 184 26.32 -13.13 -6.39
CA GLU A 184 25.86 -13.69 -5.12
C GLU A 184 24.37 -14.05 -5.20
N ASP A 185 24.01 -15.24 -4.70
CA ASP A 185 22.63 -15.70 -4.51
C ASP A 185 22.60 -16.66 -3.31
N ASP A 186 22.13 -16.17 -2.16
CA ASP A 186 22.05 -16.97 -0.93
C ASP A 186 20.63 -17.51 -0.66
N GLY A 187 19.70 -17.31 -1.61
CA GLY A 187 18.29 -17.64 -1.47
C GLY A 187 17.45 -16.63 -0.69
N ARG A 188 18.05 -15.57 -0.14
CA ARG A 188 17.39 -14.45 0.56
C ARG A 188 17.88 -13.08 0.08
N HIS A 189 18.95 -13.07 -0.70
CA HIS A 189 19.57 -11.89 -1.29
C HIS A 189 20.19 -12.32 -2.62
N LEU A 190 20.14 -11.40 -3.58
CA LEU A 190 20.70 -11.58 -4.92
C LEU A 190 21.53 -10.34 -5.24
N ARG A 191 22.79 -10.53 -5.64
CA ARG A 191 23.69 -9.47 -6.12
C ARG A 191 24.17 -9.79 -7.52
N ALA A 192 24.20 -8.77 -8.37
CA ALA A 192 24.74 -8.84 -9.71
C ALA A 192 25.59 -7.60 -10.04
N GLN A 193 26.46 -7.73 -11.03
CA GLN A 193 27.39 -6.69 -11.46
C GLN A 193 27.38 -6.52 -12.97
N ARG A 194 27.65 -5.29 -13.43
CA ARG A 194 27.84 -4.95 -14.85
C ARG A 194 28.59 -3.63 -14.99
N ASP A 195 29.68 -3.61 -15.74
CA ASP A 195 30.43 -2.38 -16.08
C ASP A 195 30.81 -1.50 -14.87
N GLY A 196 31.21 -2.11 -13.74
CA GLY A 196 31.55 -1.38 -12.52
C GLY A 196 30.34 -0.90 -11.69
N LEU A 197 29.13 -1.34 -12.07
CA LEU A 197 27.91 -1.14 -11.30
C LEU A 197 27.50 -2.43 -10.58
N ALA A 198 26.80 -2.27 -9.47
CA ALA A 198 26.20 -3.36 -8.71
C ALA A 198 24.68 -3.17 -8.59
N PHE A 199 23.98 -4.30 -8.54
CA PHE A 199 22.54 -4.38 -8.39
C PHE A 199 22.21 -5.45 -7.36
N GLU A 200 21.41 -5.09 -6.35
CA GLU A 200 21.05 -5.97 -5.26
C GLU A 200 19.54 -6.05 -5.07
N VAL A 201 19.05 -7.23 -4.69
CA VAL A 201 17.64 -7.50 -4.45
C VAL A 201 17.46 -8.29 -3.16
N MET A 202 16.51 -7.87 -2.33
CA MET A 202 16.07 -8.60 -1.14
C MET A 202 14.53 -8.65 -1.09
N PRO A 203 13.92 -9.84 -0.92
CA PRO A 203 12.49 -9.95 -0.67
C PRO A 203 12.16 -9.44 0.74
N CYS A 204 11.05 -8.70 0.84
CA CYS A 204 10.46 -8.25 2.09
C CYS A 204 9.01 -8.77 2.17
N PRO A 205 8.40 -8.85 3.36
CA PRO A 205 6.97 -9.14 3.47
C PRO A 205 6.15 -8.18 2.58
N GLY A 206 5.35 -8.73 1.66
CA GLY A 206 4.52 -7.95 0.73
C GLY A 206 5.25 -7.27 -0.44
N GLY A 207 6.55 -7.53 -0.65
CA GLY A 207 7.31 -6.92 -1.75
C GLY A 207 8.82 -7.15 -1.65
N GLY A 208 9.60 -6.08 -1.78
CA GLY A 208 11.05 -6.18 -1.68
C GLY A 208 11.78 -4.84 -1.71
N LEU A 209 13.10 -4.93 -1.62
CA LEU A 209 14.05 -3.85 -1.75
C LEU A 209 14.95 -4.13 -2.95
N VAL A 210 15.18 -3.09 -3.74
CA VAL A 210 16.19 -3.08 -4.79
C VAL A 210 17.20 -1.99 -4.48
N TRP A 211 18.47 -2.27 -4.68
CA TRP A 211 19.51 -1.26 -4.69
C TRP A 211 20.29 -1.32 -6.00
N ALA A 212 20.68 -0.17 -6.53
CA ALA A 212 21.60 -0.09 -7.66
C ALA A 212 22.56 1.07 -7.49
N GLY A 213 23.83 0.86 -7.84
CA GLY A 213 24.89 1.83 -7.59
C GLY A 213 26.25 1.40 -8.13
N SER A 214 27.30 2.07 -7.68
CA SER A 214 28.68 1.74 -8.02
C SER A 214 29.15 0.49 -7.27
N ASP A 215 29.86 -0.41 -7.96
CA ASP A 215 30.45 -1.61 -7.35
C ASP A 215 31.73 -1.29 -6.55
N ASP A 216 32.41 -0.17 -6.89
CA ASP A 216 33.64 0.29 -6.23
C ASP A 216 33.38 0.97 -4.87
N ASP A 217 32.13 1.35 -4.59
CA ASP A 217 31.82 2.06 -3.36
C ASP A 217 31.75 1.09 -2.17
N SER A 218 32.89 0.96 -1.49
CA SER A 218 33.11 0.10 -0.31
C SER A 218 32.28 0.46 0.93
N ALA A 219 31.27 1.34 0.82
CA ALA A 219 30.15 1.36 1.77
C ALA A 219 29.47 -0.02 1.88
N TYR A 220 29.74 -0.92 0.92
CA TYR A 220 29.29 -2.32 0.88
C TYR A 220 30.46 -3.33 0.75
N GLY A 221 31.61 -3.07 1.40
CA GLY A 221 32.65 -4.07 1.67
C GLY A 221 32.40 -4.84 2.99
N PRO A 222 33.05 -6.00 3.23
CA PRO A 222 32.70 -6.92 4.31
C PRO A 222 33.07 -6.31 5.68
N GLY A 223 32.15 -5.59 6.32
CA GLY A 223 32.45 -5.09 7.67
C GLY A 223 31.56 -4.03 8.32
N SER A 224 30.61 -3.35 7.67
CA SER A 224 29.58 -2.59 8.41
C SER A 224 28.40 -2.15 7.53
N PRO A 225 27.15 -2.40 7.93
CA PRO A 225 26.06 -2.44 6.97
C PRO A 225 25.16 -1.21 7.12
N VAL A 226 24.92 -0.47 6.03
CA VAL A 226 23.51 -0.27 5.69
C VAL A 226 23.11 -1.56 5.00
N GLN A 227 23.03 -2.64 5.78
CA GLN A 227 22.58 -3.94 5.29
C GLN A 227 21.24 -3.62 4.64
N MET A 228 20.94 -4.21 3.49
CA MET A 228 19.59 -4.72 3.35
C MET A 228 19.38 -5.66 4.54
N SER A 229 19.04 -5.08 5.69
CA SER A 229 18.83 -5.80 6.93
C SER A 229 17.38 -6.20 6.86
N PRO A 230 17.01 -7.38 7.35
CA PRO A 230 15.61 -7.71 7.59
C PRO A 230 14.89 -6.59 8.37
N ASP A 231 15.62 -5.79 9.17
CA ASP A 231 15.11 -4.64 9.90
C ASP A 231 14.66 -3.47 9.00
N ILE A 232 15.24 -3.30 7.80
CA ILE A 232 14.77 -2.30 6.82
C ILE A 232 13.40 -2.70 6.26
N CYS A 233 13.15 -4.00 6.10
CA CYS A 233 11.82 -4.50 5.73
C CYS A 233 10.77 -4.27 6.84
N ALA A 234 11.19 -4.08 8.10
CA ALA A 234 10.28 -3.91 9.25
C ALA A 234 9.80 -2.45 9.43
N HIS A 235 10.54 -1.48 8.88
CA HIS A 235 10.21 -0.07 8.92
C HIS A 235 9.94 0.42 7.50
N GLY A 236 8.74 0.15 6.99
CA GLY A 236 8.26 0.85 5.79
C GLY A 236 8.44 2.36 5.99
N PHE A 237 9.08 3.03 5.03
CA PHE A 237 9.32 4.47 5.07
C PHE A 237 8.03 5.26 4.83
#